data_AF-A0A2R6HBT0-F1
#
_entry.id   AF-A0A2R6HBT0-F1
#
_cell.length_a   1.000
_cell.length_b   1.000
_cell.length_c   1.000
_cell.angle_alpha   90.00
_cell.angle_beta   90.00
_cell.angle_gamma   90.00
#
_symmetry.space_group_name_H-M   'P 1'
#
loop_
_entity.id
_entity.type
_entity.pdbx_description
1 polymer ?
#
loop_
_entity_poly.entity_id
_entity_poly.type
_entity_poly.pdbx_seq_one_letter_code
_entity_poly.pdbx_strand_id
1 'polypeptide(L)'
;MDVAERVHLMPVGYENDRIVLTAEQLRADRVVLLRYADETAHPSYAETVGERLDERGIDHETVPCDIFDFYDSIGTVAELATRF
;
A
#
# COMPACT_ATOMS: atom_id res chain seq x y z
N MET A 1 -10.47 10.60 -19.98
CA MET A 1 -10.42 9.14 -19.85
C MET A 1 -10.98 8.85 -18.49
N ASP A 2 -12.11 8.15 -18.43
CA ASP A 2 -12.71 7.76 -17.15
C ASP A 2 -11.89 6.59 -16.61
N VAL A 3 -11.29 6.76 -15.44
CA VAL A 3 -10.50 5.70 -14.79
C VAL A 3 -11.46 4.93 -13.92
N ALA A 4 -11.58 3.61 -14.14
CA ALA A 4 -12.54 2.78 -13.41
C ALA A 4 -12.26 2.77 -11.90
N GLU A 5 -10.99 2.69 -11.50
CA GLU A 5 -10.53 2.75 -10.11
C GLU A 5 -9.07 3.23 -10.06
N ARG A 6 -8.73 4.16 -9.16
CA ARG A 6 -7.35 4.59 -8.87
C ARG A 6 -6.78 3.77 -7.72
N VAL A 7 -6.11 2.68 -8.07
CA VAL A 7 -5.44 1.80 -7.11
C VAL A 7 -3.98 2.22 -6.93
N HIS A 8 -3.56 2.43 -5.69
CA HIS A 8 -2.18 2.71 -5.33
C HIS A 8 -1.54 1.49 -4.66
N LEU A 9 -0.44 0.98 -5.22
CA LEU A 9 0.37 -0.07 -4.60
C LEU A 9 1.53 0.61 -3.86
N MET A 10 1.59 0.48 -2.53
CA MET A 10 2.54 1.21 -1.70
C MET A 10 3.19 0.30 -0.66
N PRO A 11 4.54 0.20 -0.63
CA PRO A 11 5.24 -0.42 0.48
C PRO A 11 4.93 0.26 1.81
N VAL A 12 4.65 -0.54 2.84
CA VAL A 12 4.41 -0.04 4.21
C VAL A 12 5.52 -0.48 5.16
N GLY A 13 5.98 0.44 5.99
CA GLY A 13 7.09 0.23 6.91
C GLY A 13 7.30 1.44 7.80
N TYR A 14 8.35 2.22 7.51
CA TYR A 14 8.85 3.31 8.36
C TYR A 14 8.23 4.69 8.09
N GLU A 15 7.40 4.81 7.07
CA GLU A 15 6.82 6.09 6.63
C GLU A 15 5.30 5.98 6.63
N ASN A 16 4.62 7.00 7.15
CA ASN A 16 3.16 7.08 7.12
C ASN A 16 2.66 8.22 6.21
N ASP A 17 3.27 9.42 6.31
CA ASP A 17 2.82 10.59 5.54
C ASP A 17 3.00 10.41 4.03
N ARG A 18 4.09 9.76 3.60
CA ARG A 18 4.34 9.46 2.18
C ARG A 18 3.33 8.50 1.57
N ILE A 19 2.60 7.76 2.41
CA ILE A 19 1.53 6.85 1.97
C ILE A 19 0.21 7.62 1.99
N VAL A 20 -0.16 8.09 3.17
CA VAL A 20 -1.49 8.66 3.44
C VAL A 20 -1.71 9.97 2.66
N LEU A 21 -0.76 10.91 2.72
CA LEU A 21 -0.93 12.21 2.06
C LEU A 21 -0.90 12.06 0.54
N THR A 22 -0.09 11.14 0.02
CA THR A 22 -0.04 10.87 -1.42
C THR A 22 -1.33 10.20 -1.91
N ALA A 23 -1.87 9.24 -1.17
CA ALA A 23 -3.16 8.62 -1.48
C ALA A 23 -4.29 9.66 -1.55
N GLU A 24 -4.35 10.56 -0.58
CA GLU A 24 -5.33 11.65 -0.54
C GLU A 24 -5.14 12.65 -1.70
N GLN A 25 -3.92 13.18 -1.89
CA GLN A 25 -3.63 14.21 -2.89
C GLN A 25 -3.84 13.72 -4.33
N LEU A 26 -3.53 12.45 -4.59
CA LEU A 26 -3.70 11.83 -5.91
C LEU A 26 -5.04 11.10 -6.06
N ARG A 27 -5.93 11.22 -5.05
CA ARG A 27 -7.31 10.72 -5.06
C ARG A 27 -7.39 9.21 -5.31
N ALA A 28 -6.62 8.45 -4.54
CA ALA A 28 -6.73 7.01 -4.50
C ALA A 28 -8.18 6.61 -4.15
N ASP A 29 -8.74 5.70 -4.93
CA ASP A 29 -9.98 5.02 -4.56
C ASP A 29 -9.64 3.85 -3.61
N ARG A 30 -8.48 3.22 -3.82
CA ARG A 30 -7.96 2.11 -3.01
C ARG A 30 -6.43 2.19 -2.83
N VAL A 31 -5.95 1.79 -1.65
CA VAL A 31 -4.53 1.57 -1.36
C VAL A 31 -4.27 0.11 -1.01
N VAL A 32 -3.36 -0.54 -1.74
CA VAL A 32 -2.84 -1.87 -1.40
C VAL A 32 -1.48 -1.68 -0.73
N LEU A 33 -1.43 -1.98 0.57
CA LEU A 33 -0.22 -1.89 1.38
C LEU A 33 0.60 -3.17 1.20
N LEU A 34 1.79 -3.04 0.60
CA LEU A 34 2.74 -4.13 0.42
C LEU A 34 3.56 -4.26 1.71
N ARG A 35 3.32 -5.34 2.46
CA ARG A 35 3.94 -5.57 3.77
C ARG A 35 4.95 -6.70 3.68
N TYR A 36 6.22 -6.39 3.92
CA TYR A 36 7.25 -7.40 4.10
C TYR A 36 7.19 -7.95 5.54
N ALA A 37 7.66 -9.19 5.73
CA ALA A 37 7.86 -9.74 7.06
C ALA A 37 9.03 -8.97 7.71
N ASP A 38 8.72 -8.06 8.64
CA ASP A 38 9.76 -7.28 9.29
C ASP A 38 10.54 -8.17 10.28
N GLU A 39 11.80 -8.45 9.95
CA GLU A 39 12.72 -9.15 10.84
C GLU A 39 13.40 -8.20 11.86
N THR A 40 13.10 -6.90 11.79
CA THR A 40 13.72 -5.88 12.64
C THR A 40 12.80 -5.40 13.76
N ALA A 41 13.39 -4.93 14.86
CA ALA A 41 12.66 -4.49 16.05
C ALA A 41 12.03 -3.09 15.92
N HIS A 42 11.98 -2.53 14.72
CA HIS A 42 11.48 -1.17 14.54
C HIS A 42 9.94 -1.12 14.51
N PRO A 43 9.34 -0.05 15.03
CA PRO A 43 7.89 0.13 14.96
C PRO A 43 7.46 0.32 13.50
N SER A 44 6.61 -0.58 13.02
CA SER A 44 5.94 -0.44 11.74
C SER A 44 4.76 0.53 11.87
N TYR A 45 4.61 1.44 10.92
CA TYR A 45 3.43 2.31 10.84
C TYR A 45 2.22 1.65 10.18
N ALA A 46 2.23 0.33 9.94
CA ALA A 46 1.15 -0.33 9.20
C ALA A 46 -0.25 -0.10 9.80
N GLU A 47 -0.37 -0.20 11.13
CA GLU A 47 -1.64 0.06 11.83
C GLU A 47 -2.04 1.53 11.73
N THR A 48 -1.12 2.45 12.05
CA THR A 48 -1.35 3.90 11.95
C THR A 48 -1.71 4.34 10.53
N VAL A 49 -1.14 3.73 9.50
CA VAL A 49 -1.47 4.01 8.10
C VAL A 49 -2.89 3.55 7.78
N GLY A 50 -3.28 2.35 8.23
CA GLY A 50 -4.66 1.85 8.07
C GLY A 50 -5.68 2.79 8.71
N GLU A 51 -5.51 3.12 9.99
CA GLU A 51 -6.39 4.05 10.72
C GLU A 51 -6.52 5.40 9.99
N ARG A 52 -5.41 5.93 9.49
CA ARG A 52 -5.40 7.21 8.77
C ARG A 52 -6.07 7.12 7.40
N LEU A 53 -6.02 5.98 6.71
CA LEU A 53 -6.73 5.79 5.45
C LEU A 53 -8.24 5.66 5.70
N ASP A 54 -8.64 4.96 6.77
CA ASP A 54 -10.03 4.86 7.23
C ASP A 54 -10.62 6.24 7.56
N GLU A 55 -9.89 7.08 8.30
CA GLU A 55 -10.30 8.47 8.60
C GLU A 55 -10.58 9.31 7.36
N ARG A 56 -9.94 8.99 6.23
CA ARG A 56 -10.06 9.68 4.94
C ARG A 56 -11.06 9.01 4.00
N GLY A 57 -11.63 7.87 4.41
CA GLY A 57 -12.55 7.09 3.59
C GLY A 57 -11.91 6.46 2.36
N ILE A 58 -10.61 6.14 2.43
CA ILE A 58 -9.86 5.49 1.34
C ILE A 58 -9.83 3.99 1.64
N ASP A 59 -10.35 3.17 0.73
CA ASP A 59 -10.37 1.71 0.92
C ASP A 59 -8.94 1.16 0.94
N HIS A 60 -8.69 0.14 1.77
CA HIS A 60 -7.36 -0.42 1.86
C HIS A 60 -7.32 -1.91 2.16
N GLU A 61 -6.31 -2.58 1.62
CA GLU A 61 -5.95 -3.95 1.99
C GLU A 61 -4.45 -4.10 2.15
N THR A 62 -4.03 -5.12 2.89
CA THR A 62 -2.61 -5.44 3.07
C THR A 62 -2.30 -6.77 2.41
N VAL A 63 -1.25 -6.78 1.59
CA VAL A 63 -0.78 -7.97 0.87
C VAL A 63 0.67 -8.26 1.31
N PRO A 64 1.01 -9.51 1.65
CA PRO A 64 2.39 -9.88 1.93
C PRO A 64 3.24 -9.71 0.67
N CYS A 65 4.37 -9.03 0.79
CA CYS A 65 5.32 -8.82 -0.31
C CYS A 65 6.67 -8.42 0.27
N ASP A 66 7.71 -9.19 0.00
CA ASP A 66 9.08 -8.81 0.25
C ASP A 66 9.57 -7.86 -0.85
N ILE A 67 9.50 -6.56 -0.56
CA ILE A 67 9.93 -5.50 -1.47
C ILE A 67 11.45 -5.51 -1.73
N PHE A 68 12.23 -6.30 -0.98
CA PHE A 68 13.66 -6.50 -1.19
C PHE A 68 13.97 -7.71 -2.07
N ASP A 69 13.00 -8.61 -2.28
CA ASP A 69 13.08 -9.68 -3.28
C ASP A 69 12.49 -9.20 -4.61
N PHE A 70 13.32 -9.18 -5.64
CA PHE A 70 12.93 -8.75 -6.98
C PHE A 70 11.80 -9.60 -7.58
N TYR A 71 11.84 -10.93 -7.39
CA TYR A 71 10.87 -11.83 -7.98
C TYR A 71 9.53 -11.79 -7.24
N ASP A 72 9.57 -11.67 -5.92
CA ASP A 72 8.36 -11.49 -5.12
C ASP A 72 7.68 -10.15 -5.45
N SER A 73 8.47 -9.09 -5.55
CA SER A 73 8.00 -7.76 -5.92
C SER A 73 7.31 -7.74 -7.30
N ILE A 74 7.98 -8.25 -8.34
CA ILE A 74 7.41 -8.23 -9.69
C ILE A 74 6.22 -9.18 -9.82
N GLY A 75 6.26 -10.34 -9.15
CA GLY A 75 5.16 -11.31 -9.11
C GLY A 75 3.92 -10.70 -8.48
N THR A 76 4.07 -10.15 -7.27
CA THR A 76 2.97 -9.53 -6.52
C THR A 76 2.38 -8.33 -7.27
N VAL A 77 3.21 -7.44 -7.80
CA VAL A 77 2.73 -6.28 -8.55
C VAL A 77 2.01 -6.70 -9.84
N ALA A 78 2.52 -7.70 -10.57
CA ALA A 78 1.87 -8.20 -11.79
C ALA A 78 0.52 -8.86 -11.51
N GLU A 79 0.42 -9.62 -10.40
CA GLU A 79 -0.85 -10.19 -9.94
C GLU A 79 -1.86 -9.09 -9.63
N LEU A 80 -1.47 -8.11 -8.81
CA LEU A 80 -2.35 -7.01 -8.40
C LEU A 80 -2.79 -6.16 -9.59
N ALA A 81 -1.89 -5.88 -10.54
CA ALA A 81 -2.20 -5.15 -11.77
C ALA A 81 -3.17 -5.89 -12.71
N THR A 82 -3.38 -7.19 -12.50
CA THR A 82 -4.36 -7.99 -13.25
C THR A 82 -5.68 -8.14 -12.47
N ARG A 83 -5.64 -8.00 -11.15
CA ARG A 83 -6.79 -8.13 -10.26
C ARG A 83 -7.74 -6.92 -10.32
N PHE A 84 -7.19 -5.73 -10.52
CA PHE A 84 -7.92 -4.44 -10.62
C PHE A 84 -7.84 -3.89 -12.05
#